data_AF-A0A8J5MU62-F1
#
_entry.id   AF-A0A8J5MU62-F1
#
_cell.length_a   1.000
_cell.length_b   1.000
_cell.length_c   1.000
_cell.angle_alpha   90.00
_cell.angle_beta   90.00
_cell.angle_gamma   90.00
#
_symmetry.space_group_name_H-M   'P 1'
#
loop_
_entity.id
_entity.type
_entity.pdbx_description
1 polymer ?
#
loop_
_entity_poly.entity_id
_entity_poly.type
_entity_poly.pdbx_seq_one_letter_code
_entity_poly.pdbx_strand_id
1 'polypeptide(L)'
;MLKEKEESLRTELLSGLQNELQTLEAQNMSLEQELESTAVATKYAREEVVESVSGVLENELQCSICNELLITAITLNCSHTFCKYCIDRWKKNKQECPNCRASITSETRSLVVDNFIEKIVPTLSEEMKKKRADIVAERKAEIEVCSLAQAAAATQRGRRGRRRGAGRQNAPNRAG
;
A
#
# COMPACT_ATOMS: atom_id res chain seq x y z
N MET A 1 6.02 -7.23 -81.23
CA MET A 1 6.42 -8.58 -80.77
C MET A 1 7.13 -8.56 -79.41
N LEU A 2 8.39 -8.11 -79.28
CA LEU A 2 9.08 -8.13 -77.97
C LEU A 2 8.55 -7.09 -76.98
N LYS A 3 8.32 -5.85 -77.43
CA LYS A 3 7.77 -4.78 -76.58
C LYS A 3 6.36 -5.09 -76.06
N GLU A 4 5.49 -5.66 -76.91
CA GLU A 4 4.13 -6.07 -76.51
C GLU A 4 4.15 -7.21 -75.49
N LYS A 5 5.08 -8.18 -75.61
CA LYS A 5 5.25 -9.23 -74.61
C LYS A 5 5.74 -8.66 -73.27
N GLU A 6 6.67 -7.71 -73.30
CA GLU A 6 7.18 -7.04 -72.10
C GLU A 6 6.08 -6.21 -71.41
N GLU A 7 5.24 -5.54 -72.18
CA GLU A 7 4.09 -4.78 -71.68
C GLU A 7 2.99 -5.70 -71.10
N SER A 8 2.71 -6.83 -71.74
CA SER A 8 1.80 -7.86 -71.20
C SER A 8 2.30 -8.42 -69.87
N LEU A 9 3.59 -8.79 -69.80
CA LEU A 9 4.22 -9.31 -68.58
C LEU A 9 4.19 -8.27 -67.44
N ARG A 10 4.44 -7.00 -67.73
CA ARG A 10 4.34 -5.92 -66.73
C ARG A 10 2.91 -5.75 -66.22
N THR A 11 1.92 -5.82 -67.10
CA THR A 11 0.51 -5.65 -66.72
C THR A 11 0.01 -6.80 -65.84
N GLU A 12 0.41 -8.04 -66.14
CA GLU A 12 0.14 -9.20 -65.28
C GLU A 12 0.82 -9.08 -63.92
N LEU A 13 2.09 -8.66 -63.88
CA LEU A 13 2.82 -8.46 -62.61
C LEU A 13 2.18 -7.37 -61.75
N LEU A 14 1.77 -6.24 -62.36
CA LEU A 14 1.12 -5.14 -61.65
C LEU A 14 -0.25 -5.55 -61.08
N SER A 15 -1.05 -6.29 -61.85
CA SER A 15 -2.34 -6.77 -61.36
C SER A 15 -2.19 -7.83 -60.26
N GLY A 16 -1.18 -8.71 -60.35
CA GLY A 16 -0.81 -9.63 -59.28
C GLY A 16 -0.44 -8.92 -57.98
N LEU A 17 0.44 -7.92 -58.05
CA LEU A 17 0.84 -7.11 -56.90
C LEU A 17 -0.33 -6.32 -56.30
N GLN A 18 -1.25 -5.81 -57.14
CA GLN A 18 -2.46 -5.13 -56.65
C GLN A 18 -3.40 -6.08 -55.89
N ASN A 19 -3.59 -7.30 -56.38
CA ASN A 19 -4.42 -8.30 -55.69
C ASN A 19 -3.80 -8.72 -54.34
N GLU A 20 -2.48 -8.88 -54.31
CA GLU A 20 -1.75 -9.21 -53.08
C GLU A 20 -1.85 -8.06 -52.06
N LEU A 21 -1.67 -6.81 -52.51
CA LEU A 21 -1.81 -5.62 -51.67
C LEU A 21 -3.23 -5.49 -51.10
N GLN A 22 -4.26 -5.71 -51.93
CA GLN A 22 -5.66 -5.68 -51.49
C GLN A 22 -5.97 -6.81 -50.48
N THR A 23 -5.35 -7.97 -50.65
CA THR A 23 -5.47 -9.10 -49.70
C THR A 23 -4.84 -8.76 -48.35
N LEU A 24 -3.64 -8.16 -48.37
CA LEU A 24 -2.95 -7.72 -47.16
C LEU A 24 -3.71 -6.61 -46.43
N GLU A 25 -4.29 -5.66 -47.16
CA GLU A 25 -5.14 -4.61 -46.58
C GLU A 25 -6.37 -5.19 -45.87
N ALA A 26 -7.05 -6.16 -46.49
CA ALA A 26 -8.18 -6.84 -45.87
C ALA A 26 -7.78 -7.63 -44.61
N GLN A 27 -6.61 -8.29 -44.64
CA GLN A 27 -6.06 -8.98 -43.48
C GLN A 27 -5.71 -8.02 -42.33
N ASN A 28 -5.06 -6.90 -42.65
CA ASN A 28 -4.74 -5.87 -41.66
C ASN A 28 -6.00 -5.30 -40.99
N MET A 29 -7.03 -5.01 -41.78
CA MET A 29 -8.30 -4.50 -41.25
C MET A 29 -8.98 -5.51 -40.29
N SER A 30 -8.95 -6.81 -40.62
CA SER A 30 -9.48 -7.86 -39.73
C SER A 30 -8.67 -7.97 -38.44
N LEU A 31 -7.34 -7.93 -38.53
CA LEU A 31 -6.45 -8.01 -37.38
C LEU A 31 -6.61 -6.80 -36.45
N GLU A 32 -6.77 -5.60 -37.00
CA GLU A 32 -7.03 -4.38 -36.21
C GLU A 32 -8.35 -4.49 -35.44
N GLN A 33 -9.41 -5.02 -36.08
CA GLN A 33 -10.69 -5.24 -35.43
C GLN A 33 -10.61 -6.28 -34.30
N GLU A 34 -9.88 -7.38 -34.52
CA GLU A 34 -9.65 -8.40 -33.50
C GLU A 34 -8.81 -7.85 -32.32
N LEU A 35 -7.77 -7.08 -32.61
CA LEU A 35 -6.93 -6.44 -31.58
C LEU A 35 -7.75 -5.48 -30.71
N GLU A 36 -8.60 -4.66 -31.32
CA GLU A 36 -9.49 -3.76 -30.57
C GLU A 36 -10.48 -4.56 -29.71
N SER A 37 -11.10 -5.60 -30.27
CA SER A 37 -12.06 -6.44 -29.52
C SER A 37 -11.43 -7.14 -28.31
N THR A 38 -10.20 -7.63 -28.47
CA THR A 38 -9.45 -8.29 -27.40
C THR A 38 -8.94 -7.28 -26.36
N ALA A 39 -8.50 -6.10 -26.79
CA ALA A 39 -8.10 -5.01 -25.89
C ALA A 39 -9.28 -4.54 -25.01
N VAL A 40 -10.47 -4.42 -25.59
CA VAL A 40 -11.69 -4.05 -24.86
C VAL A 40 -12.09 -5.16 -23.89
N ALA A 41 -12.13 -6.43 -24.32
CA ALA A 41 -12.48 -7.55 -23.45
C ALA A 41 -11.51 -7.69 -22.26
N THR A 42 -10.21 -7.56 -22.50
CA THR A 42 -9.19 -7.63 -21.44
C THR A 42 -9.27 -6.45 -20.47
N LYS A 43 -9.60 -5.24 -20.95
CA LYS A 43 -9.85 -4.08 -20.10
C LYS A 43 -11.02 -4.33 -19.14
N TYR A 44 -12.17 -4.79 -19.66
CA TYR A 44 -13.34 -5.07 -18.82
C TYR A 44 -13.07 -6.17 -17.78
N ALA A 45 -12.43 -7.26 -18.19
CA ALA A 45 -12.06 -8.34 -17.26
C ALA A 45 -11.11 -7.85 -16.15
N ARG A 46 -10.17 -6.95 -16.49
CA ARG A 46 -9.27 -6.34 -15.50
C ARG A 46 -10.04 -5.44 -14.52
N GLU A 47 -10.95 -4.61 -15.02
CA GLU A 47 -11.77 -3.72 -14.18
C GLU A 47 -12.65 -4.52 -13.21
N GLU A 48 -13.28 -5.60 -13.67
CA GLU A 48 -14.09 -6.50 -12.82
C GLU A 48 -13.26 -7.13 -11.69
N VAL A 49 -12.07 -7.65 -12.01
CA VAL A 49 -11.16 -8.23 -11.01
C VAL A 49 -10.70 -7.17 -10.00
N VAL A 50 -10.39 -5.96 -10.45
CA VAL A 50 -9.97 -4.86 -9.55
C VAL A 50 -11.09 -4.48 -8.60
N GLU A 51 -12.34 -4.39 -9.07
CA GLU A 51 -13.50 -4.08 -8.23
C GLU A 51 -13.73 -5.16 -7.17
N SER A 52 -13.71 -6.44 -7.59
CA SER A 52 -13.85 -7.58 -6.69
C SER A 52 -12.77 -7.61 -5.60
N VAL A 53 -11.51 -7.35 -5.98
CA VAL A 53 -10.40 -7.27 -5.03
C VAL A 53 -10.57 -6.06 -4.09
N SER A 54 -10.98 -4.90 -4.60
CA SER A 54 -11.22 -3.70 -3.78
C SER A 54 -12.24 -3.97 -2.67
N GLY A 55 -13.35 -4.63 -3.00
CA GLY A 55 -14.37 -5.00 -2.01
C GLY A 55 -13.84 -5.91 -0.89
N VAL A 56 -12.96 -6.86 -1.21
CA VAL A 56 -12.33 -7.72 -0.18
C VAL A 56 -11.42 -6.91 0.74
N LEU A 57 -10.65 -5.96 0.18
CA LEU A 57 -9.72 -5.14 0.94
C LEU A 57 -10.43 -4.21 1.93
N GLU A 58 -11.54 -3.60 1.50
CA GLU A 58 -12.35 -2.72 2.34
C GLU A 58 -12.99 -3.46 3.51
N ASN A 59 -13.43 -4.71 3.30
CA ASN A 59 -14.10 -5.48 4.33
C ASN A 59 -13.14 -6.13 5.33
N GLU A 60 -12.01 -6.68 4.86
CA GLU A 60 -11.17 -7.56 5.69
C GLU A 60 -9.92 -6.87 6.23
N LEU A 61 -9.42 -5.82 5.56
CA LEU A 61 -8.11 -5.20 5.87
C LEU A 61 -8.21 -3.73 6.25
N GLN A 62 -9.42 -3.23 6.50
CA GLN A 62 -9.66 -1.88 6.96
C GLN A 62 -9.62 -1.80 8.50
N CYS A 63 -8.92 -0.80 9.01
CA CYS A 63 -8.87 -0.50 10.43
C CYS A 63 -10.17 0.21 10.86
N SER A 64 -10.95 -0.39 11.76
CA SER A 64 -12.23 0.17 12.23
C SER A 64 -12.12 1.49 13.03
N ILE A 65 -10.90 1.92 13.39
CA ILE A 65 -10.67 3.20 14.08
C ILE A 65 -10.51 4.36 13.09
N CYS A 66 -9.83 4.13 11.97
CA CYS A 66 -9.50 5.19 11.01
C CYS A 66 -10.11 4.99 9.62
N ASN A 67 -10.78 3.87 9.38
CA ASN A 67 -11.40 3.49 8.12
C ASN A 67 -10.42 3.50 6.93
N GLU A 68 -9.18 3.08 7.17
CA GLU A 68 -8.14 2.95 6.16
C GLU A 68 -7.53 1.55 6.20
N LEU A 69 -6.94 1.13 5.08
CA LEU A 69 -6.14 -0.09 5.04
C LEU A 69 -5.08 -0.09 6.16
N LEU A 70 -4.95 -1.20 6.87
CA LEU A 70 -4.07 -1.31 8.03
C LEU A 70 -2.65 -0.80 7.74
N ILE A 71 -2.13 0.02 8.65
CA ILE A 71 -0.76 0.54 8.63
C ILE A 71 -0.06 0.00 9.88
N THR A 72 0.90 -0.92 9.67
CA THR A 72 1.53 -1.68 10.76
C THR A 72 0.47 -2.41 11.57
N ALA A 73 -0.06 -3.49 11.02
CA ALA A 73 -1.17 -4.25 11.58
C ALA A 73 -0.82 -4.87 12.93
N ILE A 74 -1.60 -4.54 13.96
CA ILE A 74 -1.49 -5.08 15.32
C ILE A 74 -2.75 -5.90 15.63
N THR A 75 -2.56 -7.19 15.85
CA THR A 75 -3.61 -8.13 16.27
C THR A 75 -3.57 -8.27 17.79
N LEU A 76 -4.73 -8.12 18.43
CA LEU A 76 -4.91 -8.25 19.87
C LEU A 76 -5.16 -9.70 20.28
N ASN A 77 -5.11 -10.00 21.58
CA ASN A 77 -5.49 -11.31 22.15
C ASN A 77 -6.91 -11.78 21.80
N CYS A 78 -7.80 -10.86 21.43
CA CYS A 78 -9.16 -11.17 20.96
C CYS A 78 -9.26 -11.31 19.42
N SER A 79 -8.12 -11.41 18.73
CA SER A 79 -7.99 -11.57 17.27
C SER A 79 -8.42 -10.38 16.41
N HIS A 80 -8.89 -9.28 16.99
CA HIS A 80 -9.14 -8.04 16.25
C HIS A 80 -7.85 -7.32 15.90
N THR A 81 -7.80 -6.77 14.68
CA THR A 81 -6.60 -6.15 14.12
C THR A 81 -6.80 -4.66 13.83
N PHE A 82 -5.83 -3.84 14.18
CA PHE A 82 -5.88 -2.38 14.04
C PHE A 82 -4.53 -1.83 13.56
N CYS A 83 -4.49 -0.58 13.10
CA CYS A 83 -3.21 0.09 12.90
C CYS A 83 -2.51 0.29 14.24
N LYS A 84 -1.19 0.09 14.30
CA LYS A 84 -0.38 0.35 15.50
C LYS A 84 -0.63 1.74 16.08
N TYR A 85 -0.57 2.76 15.24
CA TYR A 85 -0.83 4.15 15.63
C TYR A 85 -2.20 4.32 16.31
N CYS A 86 -3.24 3.73 15.72
CA CYS A 86 -4.62 3.86 16.20
C CYS A 86 -4.82 3.18 17.56
N ILE A 87 -4.34 1.94 17.71
CA ILE A 87 -4.53 1.20 18.95
C ILE A 87 -3.66 1.77 20.09
N ASP A 88 -2.46 2.27 19.79
CA ASP A 88 -1.60 2.93 20.78
C ASP A 88 -2.25 4.21 21.33
N ARG A 89 -2.97 4.96 20.47
CA ARG A 89 -3.71 6.15 20.90
C ARG A 89 -4.97 5.79 21.70
N TRP A 90 -5.70 4.74 21.29
CA TRP A 90 -6.88 4.25 22.00
C TRP A 90 -6.55 3.80 23.44
N LYS A 91 -5.47 3.03 23.58
CA LYS A 91 -4.96 2.51 24.86
C LYS A 91 -4.59 3.60 25.88
N LYS A 92 -4.36 4.84 25.45
CA LYS A 92 -4.14 5.97 26.38
C LYS A 92 -5.38 6.27 27.23
N ASN A 93 -6.57 5.93 26.71
CA ASN A 93 -7.85 6.19 27.37
C ASN A 93 -8.50 4.89 27.89
N LYS A 94 -8.47 3.80 27.12
CA LYS A 94 -9.16 2.54 27.45
C LYS A 94 -8.31 1.32 27.10
N GLN A 95 -8.13 0.40 28.04
CA GLN A 95 -7.38 -0.86 27.85
C GLN A 95 -8.29 -2.02 27.41
N GLU A 96 -9.18 -1.73 26.47
CA GLU A 96 -10.19 -2.66 25.95
C GLU A 96 -10.21 -2.60 24.42
N CYS A 97 -10.51 -3.72 23.76
CA CYS A 97 -10.65 -3.80 22.32
C CYS A 97 -11.78 -2.86 21.83
N PRO A 98 -11.53 -2.00 20.82
CA PRO A 98 -12.58 -1.15 20.25
C PRO A 98 -13.79 -1.91 19.70
N ASN A 99 -13.59 -3.13 19.17
CA ASN A 99 -14.64 -3.90 18.51
C ASN A 99 -15.46 -4.74 19.51
N CYS A 100 -14.80 -5.54 20.35
CA CYS A 100 -15.48 -6.49 21.24
C CYS A 100 -15.40 -6.15 22.73
N ARG A 101 -14.69 -5.07 23.10
CA ARG A 101 -14.51 -4.61 24.49
C ARG A 101 -13.76 -5.58 25.42
N ALA A 102 -13.21 -6.68 24.89
CA ALA A 102 -12.33 -7.56 25.64
C ALA A 102 -11.09 -6.80 26.14
N SER A 103 -10.66 -7.06 27.38
CA SER A 103 -9.44 -6.45 27.93
C SER A 103 -8.21 -6.82 27.10
N ILE A 104 -7.37 -5.82 26.84
CA ILE A 104 -6.15 -6.00 26.05
C ILE A 104 -5.07 -6.56 26.97
N THR A 105 -4.68 -7.81 26.74
CA THR A 105 -3.64 -8.50 27.53
C THR A 105 -2.36 -8.73 26.74
N SER A 106 -2.48 -8.91 25.42
CA SER A 106 -1.35 -9.02 24.51
C SER A 106 -1.68 -8.41 23.15
N GLU A 107 -0.62 -8.02 22.45
CA GLU A 107 -0.70 -7.51 21.09
C GLU A 107 0.49 -8.02 20.28
N THR A 108 0.28 -8.28 18.99
CA THR A 108 1.31 -8.83 18.11
C THR A 108 1.20 -8.21 16.73
N ARG A 109 2.35 -7.84 16.15
CA ARG A 109 2.40 -7.32 14.78
C ARG A 109 2.21 -8.46 13.78
N SER A 110 1.27 -8.31 12.86
CA SER A 110 1.03 -9.27 11.79
C SER A 110 1.81 -8.89 10.53
N LEU A 111 3.00 -9.49 10.36
CA LEU A 111 3.83 -9.27 9.17
C LEU A 111 3.17 -9.79 7.89
N VAL A 112 2.35 -10.84 7.99
CA VAL A 112 1.62 -11.39 6.84
C VAL A 112 0.64 -10.36 6.28
N VAL A 113 -0.10 -9.69 7.17
CA VAL A 113 -1.04 -8.64 6.77
C VAL A 113 -0.29 -7.43 6.20
N ASP A 114 0.78 -6.99 6.86
CA ASP A 114 1.59 -5.88 6.35
C ASP A 114 2.15 -6.18 4.94
N ASN A 115 2.78 -7.34 4.75
CA ASN A 115 3.36 -7.74 3.46
C ASN A 115 2.30 -7.89 2.37
N PHE A 116 1.11 -8.38 2.71
CA PHE A 116 0.01 -8.49 1.78
C PHE A 116 -0.46 -7.11 1.32
N ILE A 117 -0.67 -6.19 2.26
CA ILE A 117 -1.08 -4.81 1.95
C ILE A 117 -0.02 -4.10 1.12
N GLU A 118 1.27 -4.29 1.42
CA GLU A 118 2.36 -3.71 0.63
C GLU A 118 2.36 -4.19 -0.84
N LYS A 119 1.97 -5.44 -1.09
CA LYS A 119 1.87 -6.00 -2.45
C LYS A 119 0.62 -5.56 -3.21
N ILE A 120 -0.48 -5.31 -2.50
CA ILE A 120 -1.75 -4.94 -3.14
C ILE A 120 -1.87 -3.44 -3.39
N VAL A 121 -1.27 -2.59 -2.56
CA VAL A 121 -1.32 -1.12 -2.71
C VAL A 121 -0.91 -0.65 -4.11
N PRO A 122 0.14 -1.18 -4.77
CA PRO A 122 0.50 -0.81 -6.14
C PRO A 122 -0.57 -1.12 -7.19
N THR A 123 -1.49 -2.05 -6.93
CA THR A 123 -2.56 -2.44 -7.88
C THR A 123 -3.84 -1.64 -7.70
N LEU A 124 -3.95 -0.83 -6.64
CA LEU A 124 -5.12 0.01 -6.36
C LEU A 124 -5.16 1.26 -7.26
N SER A 125 -6.23 2.03 -7.14
CA SER A 125 -6.35 3.34 -7.79
C SER A 125 -5.29 4.31 -7.27
N GLU A 126 -4.89 5.28 -8.10
CA GLU A 126 -3.93 6.31 -7.72
C GLU A 126 -4.41 7.16 -6.52
N GLU A 127 -5.72 7.37 -6.43
CA GLU A 127 -6.34 8.06 -5.30
C GLU A 127 -6.07 7.35 -3.97
N MET A 128 -6.32 6.04 -3.91
CA MET A 128 -6.09 5.23 -2.70
C MET A 128 -4.61 5.20 -2.32
N LYS A 129 -3.70 5.09 -3.31
CA LYS A 129 -2.24 5.11 -3.07
C LYS A 129 -1.80 6.41 -2.43
N LYS A 130 -2.22 7.54 -3.00
CA LYS A 130 -1.88 8.87 -2.52
C LYS A 130 -2.40 9.07 -1.10
N LYS A 131 -3.69 8.79 -0.87
CA LYS A 131 -4.32 8.88 0.45
C LYS A 131 -3.57 8.06 1.50
N ARG A 132 -3.21 6.82 1.18
CA ARG A 132 -2.41 5.96 2.06
C ARG A 132 -1.04 6.57 2.35
N ALA A 133 -0.34 7.05 1.32
CA ALA A 133 1.00 7.63 1.47
C ALA A 133 0.98 8.87 2.38
N ASP A 134 0.00 9.75 2.21
CA ASP A 134 -0.18 10.96 3.02
C ASP A 134 -0.38 10.59 4.50
N ILE A 135 -1.29 9.64 4.80
CA ILE A 135 -1.57 9.18 6.17
C ILE A 135 -0.35 8.49 6.81
N VAL A 136 0.38 7.69 6.03
CA VAL A 136 1.61 7.04 6.52
C VAL A 136 2.67 8.08 6.86
N ALA A 137 2.87 9.08 6.00
CA ALA A 137 3.82 10.16 6.23
C ALA A 137 3.46 11.01 7.46
N GLU A 138 2.19 11.41 7.58
CA GLU A 138 1.66 12.16 8.71
C GLU A 138 1.89 11.41 10.02
N ARG A 139 1.47 10.15 10.11
CA ARG A 139 1.65 9.33 11.32
C ARG A 139 3.12 9.13 11.67
N LYS A 140 3.98 8.94 10.68
CA LYS A 140 5.43 8.79 10.89
C LYS A 140 6.01 10.07 11.51
N ALA A 141 5.67 11.23 10.97
CA ALA A 141 6.09 12.51 11.51
C ALA A 141 5.59 12.72 12.95
N GLU A 142 4.32 12.40 13.24
CA GLU A 142 3.79 12.51 14.61
C GLU A 142 4.52 11.59 15.61
N ILE A 143 4.81 10.36 15.22
CA ILE A 143 5.54 9.39 16.05
C ILE A 143 6.97 9.89 16.31
N GLU A 144 7.65 10.40 15.28
CA GLU A 144 9.01 10.95 15.42
C GLU A 144 9.03 12.14 16.39
N VAL A 145 8.12 13.09 16.26
CA VAL A 145 7.98 14.24 17.19
C VAL A 145 7.75 13.76 18.64
N CYS A 146 6.86 12.79 18.84
CA CYS A 146 6.56 12.26 20.17
C CYS A 146 7.77 11.55 20.78
N SER A 147 8.54 10.80 19.98
CA SER A 147 9.75 10.09 20.42
C SER A 147 10.86 11.03 20.89
N LEU A 148 11.07 12.14 20.17
CA LEU A 148 12.07 13.16 20.52
C LEU A 148 11.70 13.87 21.83
N ALA A 149 10.41 14.19 22.01
CA ALA A 149 9.91 14.78 23.26
C ALA A 149 10.10 13.84 24.46
N GLN A 150 9.84 12.54 24.30
CA GLN A 150 10.06 11.52 25.33
C GLN A 150 11.54 11.35 25.69
N ALA A 151 12.43 11.34 24.70
CA ALA A 151 13.88 11.27 24.90
C ALA A 151 14.42 12.49 25.67
N ALA A 152 13.92 13.69 25.34
CA ALA A 152 14.27 14.92 26.05
C ALA A 152 13.80 14.88 27.53
N ALA A 153 12.58 14.40 27.79
CA ALA A 153 12.04 14.27 29.14
C ALA A 153 12.79 13.24 30.01
N ALA A 154 13.23 12.12 29.43
CA ALA A 154 14.04 11.12 30.11
C ALA A 154 15.41 11.68 30.55
N THR A 155 16.04 12.48 29.69
CA THR A 155 17.33 13.13 29.96
C THR A 155 17.23 14.15 31.13
N GLN A 156 16.11 14.87 31.22
CA GLN A 156 15.85 15.80 32.33
C GLN A 156 15.64 15.08 33.68
N ARG A 157 14.93 13.94 33.69
CA ARG A 157 14.74 13.13 34.93
C ARG A 157 16.06 12.52 35.42
N GLY A 158 16.92 12.04 34.52
CA GLY A 158 18.25 11.52 34.86
C GLY A 158 19.16 12.59 35.50
N ARG A 159 19.16 13.83 34.98
CA ARG A 159 19.90 14.96 35.58
C ARG A 159 19.37 15.33 36.97
N ARG A 160 18.05 15.30 37.19
CA ARG A 160 17.42 15.60 38.49
C ARG A 160 17.69 14.51 39.54
N GLY A 161 17.71 13.23 39.14
CA GLY A 161 18.10 12.11 40.00
C GLY A 161 19.57 12.17 40.42
N ARG A 162 20.48 12.52 39.50
CA ARG A 162 21.91 12.66 39.80
C ARG A 162 22.23 13.80 40.77
N ARG A 163 21.51 14.92 40.72
CA ARG A 163 21.63 16.02 41.71
C ARG A 163 21.18 15.63 43.12
N ARG A 164 20.17 14.75 43.27
CA ARG A 164 19.70 14.29 44.58
C ARG A 164 20.63 13.25 45.24
N GLY A 165 21.38 12.47 44.45
CA GLY A 165 22.32 11.46 44.95
C GLY A 165 23.66 12.01 45.47
N ALA A 166 24.01 13.26 45.13
CA ALA A 166 25.31 13.87 45.51
C ALA A 166 25.31 14.57 46.89
N GLY A 167 24.21 14.53 47.64
CA GLY A 167 24.04 15.30 48.89
C GLY A 167 24.18 14.52 50.20
N ARG A 168 24.77 13.32 50.20
CA ARG A 168 24.87 12.47 51.41
C ARG A 168 26.30 11.95 51.62
N GLN A 169 27.20 12.84 52.05
CA GLN A 169 28.50 12.42 52.59
C GLN A 169 28.80 13.17 53.89
N ASN A 170 28.93 12.36 54.95
CA ASN A 170 29.72 12.53 56.16
C ASN A 170 29.43 13.70 57.11
N ALA A 171 28.61 13.41 58.14
CA ALA A 171 28.75 14.05 59.45
C ALA A 171 29.77 13.24 60.29
N PRO A 172 30.80 13.86 60.88
CA PRO A 172 31.75 13.14 61.73
C PRO A 172 31.14 12.83 63.10
N ASN A 173 31.39 11.61 63.55
CA ASN A 173 30.98 11.08 64.84
C ASN A 173 31.81 11.76 65.95
N ARG A 174 31.16 12.44 66.90
CA ARG A 174 31.83 13.08 68.05
C ARG A 174 31.76 12.13 69.25
N ALA A 175 32.89 11.50 69.56
CA ALA A 175 33.13 10.82 70.82
C ALA A 175 33.87 11.78 71.77
N GLY A 176 33.45 11.84 73.03
CA GLY A 176 34.06 12.65 74.09
C GLY A 176 33.03 13.47 74.84
#